data_AF-X1HY36-F1
#
_entry.id   AF-X1HY36-F1
#
_cell.length_a   1.000
_cell.length_b   1.000
_cell.length_c   1.000
_cell.angle_alpha   90.00
_cell.angle_beta   90.00
_cell.angle_gamma   90.00
#
_symmetry.space_group_name_H-M   'P 1'
#
loop_
_entity.id
_entity.type
_entity.pdbx_description
1 polymer ?
#
loop_
_entity_poly.entity_id
_entity_poly.type
_entity_poly.pdbx_seq_one_letter_code
_entity_poly.pdbx_strand_id
1 'polypeptide(L)'
;DARGLWYDAPDTPIVHRVVKKWQTTSGWYFRTKGDASPTIDGAAIPENRIYGIMCGKIQFIGWLIIALTNPIILISVIVVILLFPFMLRRKKKEILENY
;
A
#
# COMPACT_ATOMS: atom_id res chain seq x y z
N ASP A 1 9.67 15.87 -2.59
CA ASP A 1 10.03 15.81 -4.00
C ASP A 1 11.53 15.60 -4.14
N ALA A 2 11.89 14.54 -4.87
CA ALA A 2 13.28 14.15 -5.15
C ALA A 2 13.77 14.64 -6.52
N ARG A 3 12.88 15.20 -7.36
CA ARG A 3 13.23 15.65 -8.72
C ARG A 3 14.38 16.66 -8.69
N GLY A 4 15.38 16.41 -9.53
CA GLY A 4 16.59 17.23 -9.64
C GLY A 4 17.56 17.13 -8.47
N LEU A 5 17.39 16.17 -7.55
CA LEU A 5 18.34 15.94 -6.44
C LEU A 5 19.33 14.80 -6.72
N TRP A 6 19.01 13.87 -7.62
CA TRP A 6 19.92 12.83 -8.11
C TRP A 6 19.52 12.36 -9.52
N TYR A 7 20.42 11.60 -10.19
CA TYR A 7 20.38 11.27 -11.63
C TYR A 7 19.14 10.48 -12.06
N ASP A 8 18.60 9.61 -11.20
CA ASP A 8 17.41 8.77 -11.47
C ASP A 8 16.24 9.07 -10.52
N ALA A 9 16.01 10.35 -10.22
CA ALA A 9 14.85 10.72 -9.41
C ALA A 9 13.56 10.45 -10.19
N PRO A 10 12.62 9.63 -9.68
CA PRO A 10 11.37 9.36 -10.37
C PRO A 10 10.53 10.64 -10.52
N ASP A 11 9.84 10.75 -11.66
CA ASP A 11 9.00 11.91 -11.98
C ASP A 11 7.76 12.02 -11.11
N THR A 12 7.32 10.90 -10.54
CA THR A 12 6.19 10.84 -9.62
C THR A 12 6.65 10.90 -8.16
N PRO A 13 5.93 11.64 -7.30
CA PRO A 13 6.25 11.67 -5.88
C PRO A 13 6.03 10.29 -5.27
N ILE A 14 7.13 9.68 -4.81
CA ILE A 14 7.13 8.38 -4.14
C ILE A 14 7.46 8.53 -2.65
N VAL A 15 6.91 7.62 -1.85
CA VAL A 15 7.17 7.56 -0.41
C VAL A 15 8.51 6.89 -0.17
N HIS A 16 9.39 7.57 0.55
CA HIS A 16 10.65 7.01 1.03
C HIS A 16 10.66 6.98 2.56
N ARG A 17 11.46 6.06 3.12
CA ARG A 17 11.68 5.99 4.57
C ARG A 17 12.76 6.97 4.98
N VAL A 18 12.48 7.78 6.00
CA VAL A 18 13.50 8.62 6.64
C VAL A 18 14.41 7.74 7.47
N VAL A 19 15.72 7.79 7.21
CA VAL A 19 16.75 7.07 7.97
C VAL A 19 17.52 8.00 8.91
N LYS A 20 17.54 9.30 8.63
CA LYS A 20 18.17 10.30 9.49
C LYS A 20 17.47 11.65 9.33
N LYS A 21 17.36 12.39 10.44
CA LYS A 21 16.86 13.78 10.50
C LYS A 21 17.89 14.62 11.25
N TRP A 22 18.22 15.80 10.74
CA TRP A 22 19.09 16.76 11.44
C TRP A 22 18.67 18.19 11.15
N GLN A 23 19.01 19.10 12.06
CA GLN A 23 18.70 20.51 11.95
C GLN A 23 19.95 21.28 11.52
N THR A 24 19.77 22.25 10.62
CA THR A 24 20.79 23.24 10.24
C THR A 24 20.25 24.65 10.49
N THR A 25 21.07 25.66 10.26
CA THR A 25 20.64 27.08 10.28
C THR A 25 19.57 27.40 9.23
N SER A 26 19.46 26.58 8.18
CA SER A 26 18.49 26.73 7.09
C SER A 26 17.23 25.87 7.24
N GLY A 27 17.08 25.11 8.34
CA GLY A 27 15.90 24.32 8.63
C GLY A 27 16.18 22.83 8.85
N TRP A 28 15.15 22.00 8.73
CA TRP A 28 15.29 20.54 8.88
C TRP A 28 15.68 19.86 7.57
N TYR A 29 16.61 18.91 7.68
CA TYR A 29 17.07 18.07 6.58
C TYR A 29 16.89 16.59 6.92
N PHE A 30 16.60 15.82 5.89
CA PHE A 30 16.24 14.42 5.99
C PHE A 30 17.08 13.59 5.01
N ARG A 31 17.59 12.45 5.46
CA ARG A 31 18.11 11.41 4.58
C ARG A 31 17.04 10.34 4.43
N THR A 32 16.78 9.99 3.19
CA THR A 32 15.75 9.02 2.82
C THR A 32 16.38 7.77 2.25
N LYS A 33 15.57 6.71 2.18
CA LYS A 33 15.91 5.45 1.55
C LYS A 33 14.65 4.86 0.93
N GLY A 34 14.74 4.35 -0.29
CA GLY A 34 13.67 3.57 -0.90
C GLY A 34 13.37 2.29 -0.10
N ASP A 35 12.11 1.85 -0.07
CA ASP A 35 11.67 0.73 0.79
C ASP A 35 12.35 -0.62 0.48
N ALA A 36 12.76 -0.84 -0.76
CA ALA A 36 13.46 -2.04 -1.21
C ALA A 36 14.96 -1.80 -1.52
N SER A 37 15.47 -0.58 -1.29
CA SER A 37 16.87 -0.28 -1.56
C SER A 37 17.76 -0.72 -0.39
N PRO A 38 18.93 -1.35 -0.63
CA PRO A 38 19.93 -1.59 0.41
C PRO A 38 20.75 -0.32 0.75
N THR A 39 20.82 0.65 -0.17
CA THR A 39 21.63 1.87 -0.06
C THR A 39 20.77 3.09 0.29
N ILE A 40 21.33 4.02 1.07
CA ILE A 40 20.69 5.29 1.44
C ILE A 40 20.79 6.25 0.26
N ASP A 41 19.74 7.06 0.02
CA ASP A 41 19.75 8.06 -1.04
C ASP A 41 20.89 9.08 -0.80
N GLY A 42 21.56 9.48 -1.88
CA GLY A 42 22.75 10.34 -1.80
C GLY A 42 22.45 11.77 -1.36
N ALA A 43 21.27 12.28 -1.69
CA ALA A 43 20.88 13.65 -1.42
C ALA A 43 20.13 13.82 -0.10
N ALA A 44 20.35 14.96 0.55
CA ALA A 44 19.54 15.39 1.68
C ALA A 44 18.29 16.13 1.18
N ILE A 45 17.12 15.78 1.72
CA ILE A 45 15.85 16.41 1.40
C ILE A 45 15.56 17.50 2.44
N PRO A 46 15.42 18.77 2.06
CA PRO A 46 14.96 19.82 2.96
C PRO A 46 13.46 19.70 3.26
N GLU A 47 13.02 20.21 4.41
CA GLU A 47 11.64 20.12 4.88
C GLU A 47 10.60 20.70 3.91
N ASN A 48 10.96 21.76 3.18
CA ASN A 48 10.08 22.42 2.20
C ASN A 48 9.74 21.53 0.99
N ARG A 49 10.42 20.39 0.82
CA ARG A 49 10.14 19.40 -0.21
C ARG A 49 9.34 18.20 0.33
N ILE A 50 8.92 18.22 1.60
CA ILE A 50 8.11 17.16 2.19
C ILE A 50 6.63 17.48 1.94
N TYR A 51 5.93 16.59 1.23
CA TYR A 51 4.50 16.72 0.99
C TYR A 51 3.64 16.30 2.17
N GLY A 52 4.12 15.34 2.97
CA GLY A 52 3.38 14.80 4.10
C GLY A 52 4.06 13.58 4.73
N ILE A 53 3.39 13.01 5.73
CA ILE A 53 3.84 11.83 6.47
C ILE A 53 2.90 10.67 6.15
N MET A 54 3.48 9.49 5.95
CA MET A 54 2.72 8.26 5.75
C MET A 54 2.28 7.69 7.11
N CYS A 55 0.98 7.70 7.38
CA CYS A 55 0.41 7.28 8.68
C CYS A 55 0.00 5.79 8.75
N GLY A 56 0.03 5.07 7.63
CA GLY A 56 -0.34 3.65 7.60
C GLY A 56 -0.18 3.01 6.22
N LYS A 57 0.09 1.69 6.20
CA LYS A 57 0.09 0.84 4.99
C LYS A 57 -0.91 -0.29 5.13
N ILE A 58 -1.68 -0.55 4.07
CA ILE A 58 -2.40 -1.81 3.90
C ILE A 58 -1.53 -2.73 3.05
N GLN A 59 -0.70 -3.51 3.73
CA GLN A 59 0.13 -4.52 3.07
C GLN A 59 -0.75 -5.61 2.42
N PHE A 60 -0.26 -6.19 1.32
CA PHE A 60 -0.89 -7.29 0.57
C PHE A 60 -2.12 -6.97 -0.29
N ILE A 61 -2.67 -5.74 -0.25
CA ILE A 61 -3.78 -5.37 -1.14
C ILE A 61 -3.42 -5.54 -2.62
N GLY A 62 -2.16 -5.26 -2.98
CA GLY A 62 -1.66 -5.46 -4.34
C GLY A 62 -1.68 -6.93 -4.76
N TRP A 63 -1.33 -7.86 -3.87
CA TRP A 63 -1.40 -9.29 -4.16
C TRP A 63 -2.84 -9.77 -4.38
N LEU A 64 -3.81 -9.23 -3.63
CA LEU A 64 -5.23 -9.50 -3.84
C LEU A 64 -5.69 -9.03 -5.23
N ILE A 65 -5.33 -7.81 -5.62
CA ILE A 65 -5.67 -7.25 -6.94
C ILE A 65 -5.06 -8.09 -8.06
N ILE A 66 -3.79 -8.48 -7.93
CA ILE A 66 -3.11 -9.35 -8.90
C ILE A 66 -3.81 -10.72 -8.97
N ALA A 67 -4.16 -11.33 -7.84
CA ALA A 67 -4.88 -12.59 -7.81
C ALA A 67 -6.25 -12.51 -8.51
N LEU A 68 -6.99 -11.43 -8.29
CA LEU A 68 -8.29 -11.18 -8.93
C LEU A 68 -8.17 -10.86 -10.43
N THR A 69 -6.97 -10.61 -10.94
CA THR A 69 -6.73 -10.47 -12.40
C THR A 69 -6.82 -11.83 -13.11
N ASN A 70 -6.64 -12.95 -12.39
CA ASN A 70 -6.84 -14.28 -12.95
C ASN A 70 -8.36 -14.59 -13.07
N PRO A 71 -8.87 -14.88 -14.28
CA PRO A 71 -10.30 -15.05 -14.51
C PRO A 71 -10.90 -16.23 -13.74
N ILE A 72 -10.14 -17.31 -13.51
CA ILE A 72 -10.60 -18.48 -12.76
C ILE A 72 -10.82 -18.10 -11.29
N ILE A 73 -9.87 -17.37 -10.70
CA ILE A 73 -9.97 -16.90 -9.31
C ILE A 73 -11.14 -15.94 -9.18
N LEU A 74 -11.28 -14.98 -10.11
CA LEU A 74 -12.37 -14.02 -10.12
C LEU A 74 -13.74 -14.70 -10.19
N ILE A 75 -13.94 -15.64 -11.12
CA ILE A 75 -15.18 -16.40 -11.25
C ILE A 75 -15.48 -17.19 -9.99
N SER A 76 -14.47 -17.85 -9.41
CA SER A 76 -14.63 -18.63 -8.18
C SER A 76 -15.12 -17.76 -7.02
N VAL A 77 -14.54 -16.55 -6.86
CA VAL A 77 -14.96 -15.58 -5.84
C VAL A 77 -16.40 -15.14 -6.07
N ILE A 78 -16.78 -14.82 -7.32
CA ILE A 78 -18.15 -14.42 -7.68
C ILE A 78 -19.15 -15.54 -7.34
N VAL A 79 -18.83 -16.79 -7.70
CA VAL A 79 -19.70 -17.94 -7.42
C VAL A 79 -19.90 -18.12 -5.91
N VAL A 80 -18.83 -18.03 -5.11
CA VAL A 80 -18.94 -18.12 -3.64
C VAL A 80 -19.83 -17.01 -3.09
N ILE A 81 -19.64 -15.76 -3.55
CA ILE A 81 -20.47 -14.62 -3.11
C ILE A 81 -21.95 -14.82 -3.45
N LEU A 82 -22.27 -15.40 -4.60
CA LEU A 82 -23.65 -15.66 -5.02
C LEU A 82 -24.28 -16.85 -4.27
N LEU A 83 -23.53 -17.92 -4.04
CA LEU A 83 -24.03 -19.13 -3.39
C LEU A 83 -24.10 -19.01 -1.86
N PHE A 84 -23.24 -18.21 -1.25
CA PHE A 84 -23.20 -18.01 0.20
C PHE A 84 -24.56 -17.57 0.80
N PRO A 85 -25.25 -16.53 0.30
CA PRO A 85 -26.56 -16.14 0.82
C PRO A 85 -27.64 -17.20 0.56
N PHE A 86 -27.55 -17.96 -0.55
CA PHE A 86 -28.45 -19.06 -0.82
C PHE A 86 -28.30 -20.19 0.21
N MET A 87 -27.06 -20.55 0.56
CA MET A 87 -26.78 -21.53 1.61
C MET A 87 -27.28 -21.08 2.99
N LEU A 88 -27.09 -19.80 3.33
CA LEU A 88 -27.59 -19.25 4.59
C LEU A 88 -29.13 -19.33 4.69
N ARG A 89 -29.83 -19.02 3.60
CA ARG A 89 -31.30 -19.14 3.53
C ARG A 89 -31.77 -20.59 3.69
N ARG A 90 -31.08 -21.54 3.08
CA ARG A 90 -31.41 -22.97 3.19
C ARG A 90 -31.26 -23.48 4.63
N LYS A 91 -30.12 -23.20 5.28
CA LYS A 91 -29.90 -23.59 6.69
C LYS A 91 -30.96 -23.01 7.62
N LYS A 92 -31.38 -21.75 7.42
CA LYS A 92 -32.43 -21.14 8.24
C LYS A 92 -33.77 -21.88 8.12
N LYS A 93 -34.14 -22.36 6.93
CA LYS A 93 -35.36 -23.14 6.72
C LYS A 93 -35.30 -24.50 7.41
N GLU A 94 -34.19 -25.24 7.26
CA GLU A 94 -33.98 -26.55 7.89
C GLU A 94 -34.08 -26.48 9.44
N ILE A 95 -33.67 -25.36 10.06
CA ILE A 95 -33.80 -25.14 11.50
C ILE A 95 -35.25 -24.90 11.91
N LEU A 96 -36.01 -24.13 11.12
CA LEU A 96 -37.41 -23.80 11.42
C LEU A 96 -38.38 -24.96 11.22
N GLU A 97 -38.04 -25.93 10.36
CA GLU A 97 -38.87 -27.12 10.12
C GLU A 97 -38.62 -28.25 11.15
N ASN A 98 -37.57 -28.15 11.96
CA ASN A 98 -37.22 -29.12 13.01
C ASN A 98 -37.65 -28.69 14.43
N TYR A 99 -38.38 -27.58 14.56
CA TYR A 99 -38.99 -27.07 15.81
C TYR A 99 -40.51 -27.02 15.64
#